data_AF-E1YB10-F1
#
_entry.id   AF-E1YB10-F1
#
_cell.length_a   1.000
_cell.length_b   1.000
_cell.length_c   1.000
_cell.angle_alpha   90.00
_cell.angle_beta   90.00
_cell.angle_gamma   90.00
#
_symmetry.space_group_name_H-M   'P 1'
#
loop_
_entity.id
_entity.type
_entity.pdbx_description
1 polymer ?
#
loop_
_entity_poly.entity_id
_entity_poly.type
_entity_poly.pdbx_seq_one_letter_code
_entity_poly.pdbx_strand_id
1 'polypeptide(L)'
;MFKEQNNPGIFTQTEVDRKGRPVRDDGTTSYTGAIESAEVFGQRIYQEALRRGMRRAKEVCVLGDGAIWIWNIADEQFYGAIQIVDLFHAREHYWNVGKAYFSQNKDKLHLWTEERRKELDDGRVEDVINAIKECSSQSGCDKSIYEREIGYFEKNKERMRYAHFRKRGLFIGSGVLEAGCRTVVGQRLKQSGMHWTVAALF
;
A
#
# COMPACT_ATOMS: atom_id res chain seq x y z
N MET A 1 -2.06 -0.28 -22.04
CA MET A 1 -0.60 -0.08 -21.86
C MET A 1 -0.40 0.46 -20.44
N PHE A 2 -0.12 -0.41 -19.47
CA PHE A 2 0.11 0.01 -18.08
C PHE A 2 1.54 0.54 -17.97
N LYS A 3 1.69 1.84 -17.69
CA LYS A 3 2.97 2.52 -17.49
C LYS A 3 3.09 2.93 -16.02
N GLU A 4 3.15 1.95 -15.13
CA GLU A 4 3.55 2.22 -13.75
C GLU A 4 4.68 1.28 -13.39
N GLN A 5 5.80 1.87 -12.98
CA GLN A 5 7.01 1.15 -12.62
C GLN A 5 6.82 0.59 -11.21
N ASN A 6 5.93 -0.40 -11.09
CA ASN A 6 5.75 -1.14 -9.85
C ASN A 6 7.01 -1.97 -9.66
N ASN A 7 7.77 -1.63 -8.62
CA ASN A 7 8.96 -2.37 -8.23
C ASN A 7 8.63 -3.12 -6.93
N PRO A 8 7.82 -4.20 -7.00
CA PRO A 8 7.45 -4.98 -5.84
C PRO A 8 8.70 -5.53 -5.14
N GLY A 9 8.71 -5.40 -3.83
CA GLY A 9 9.69 -6.06 -2.97
C GLY A 9 9.10 -7.32 -2.36
N ILE A 10 9.87 -8.40 -2.33
CA ILE A 10 9.58 -9.60 -1.53
C ILE A 10 10.64 -9.70 -0.45
N PHE A 11 10.21 -10.00 0.77
CA PHE A 11 11.08 -10.22 1.92
C PHE A 11 10.45 -11.23 2.86
N THR A 12 11.23 -11.75 3.80
CA THR A 12 10.72 -12.59 4.88
C THR A 12 10.76 -11.84 6.21
N GLN A 13 9.92 -12.29 7.13
CA GLN A 13 9.85 -11.80 8.50
C GLN A 13 9.72 -13.02 9.41
N THR A 14 10.68 -13.18 10.33
CA THR A 14 10.65 -14.25 11.33
C THR A 14 10.52 -13.72 12.76
N GLU A 15 10.75 -12.43 12.97
CA GLU A 15 10.81 -11.81 14.29
C GLU A 15 9.96 -10.54 14.41
N VAL A 16 9.76 -10.13 15.66
CA VAL A 16 9.22 -8.82 16.05
C VAL A 16 10.17 -8.18 17.06
N ASP A 17 10.20 -6.84 17.10
CA ASP A 17 11.01 -6.11 18.07
C ASP A 17 10.42 -6.20 19.50
N ARG A 18 11.11 -5.61 20.48
CA ARG A 18 10.66 -5.58 21.88
C ARG A 18 9.30 -4.88 22.10
N LYS A 19 8.82 -4.11 21.12
CA LYS A 19 7.52 -3.43 21.13
C LYS A 19 6.48 -4.18 20.30
N GLY A 20 6.78 -5.39 19.83
CA GLY A 20 5.90 -6.22 19.00
C GLY A 20 5.78 -5.75 17.55
N ARG A 21 6.68 -4.89 17.06
CA ARG A 21 6.66 -4.39 15.68
C ARG A 21 7.36 -5.39 14.75
N PRO A 22 6.85 -5.62 13.54
CA PRO A 22 7.50 -6.51 12.58
C PRO A 22 8.93 -6.07 12.26
N VAL A 23 9.86 -7.03 12.23
CA VAL A 23 11.25 -6.80 11.81
C VAL A 23 11.55 -7.65 10.59
N ARG A 24 11.89 -6.99 9.48
CA ARG A 24 12.25 -7.65 8.23
C ARG A 24 13.56 -8.41 8.43
N ASP A 25 13.63 -9.65 7.96
CA ASP A 25 14.85 -10.44 8.02
C ASP A 25 15.92 -9.84 7.09
N ASP A 26 17.15 -9.70 7.58
CA ASP A 26 18.23 -9.12 6.77
C ASP A 26 18.67 -10.01 5.61
N GLY A 27 19.01 -9.37 4.47
CA GLY A 27 19.41 -10.07 3.24
C GLY A 27 18.28 -10.78 2.48
N THR A 28 17.04 -10.73 2.98
CA THR A 28 15.91 -11.46 2.37
C THR A 28 15.15 -10.66 1.31
N THR A 29 15.41 -9.36 1.20
CA THR A 29 14.73 -8.50 0.23
C THR A 29 15.21 -8.77 -1.20
N SER A 30 14.28 -8.98 -2.12
CA SER A 30 14.47 -8.88 -3.56
C SER A 30 13.46 -7.90 -4.15
N TYR A 31 13.86 -7.27 -5.25
CA TYR A 31 12.98 -6.43 -6.06
C TYR A 31 12.88 -7.06 -7.45
N THR A 32 11.69 -7.03 -8.03
CA THR A 32 11.48 -7.44 -9.42
C THR A 32 10.81 -6.28 -10.16
N GLY A 33 11.21 -5.98 -11.39
CA GLY A 33 10.55 -4.95 -12.18
C GLY A 33 10.69 -5.24 -13.67
N ALA A 34 9.60 -5.04 -14.41
CA ALA A 34 9.56 -5.18 -15.86
C ALA A 34 8.39 -4.34 -16.40
N ILE A 35 8.47 -3.96 -17.69
CA ILE A 35 7.34 -3.37 -18.40
C ILE A 35 6.55 -4.52 -19.03
N GLU A 36 5.49 -4.97 -18.35
CA GLU A 36 4.73 -6.16 -18.74
C GLU A 36 3.25 -6.05 -18.35
N SER A 37 2.43 -7.03 -18.73
CA SER A 37 1.03 -7.10 -18.31
C SER A 37 0.93 -7.52 -16.83
N ALA A 38 -0.21 -7.20 -16.20
CA ALA A 38 -0.47 -7.60 -14.81
C ALA A 38 -0.40 -9.13 -14.60
N GLU A 39 -0.83 -9.91 -15.58
CA GLU A 39 -0.76 -11.38 -15.54
C GLU A 39 0.68 -11.90 -15.52
N VAL A 40 1.52 -11.43 -16.45
CA VAL A 40 2.94 -11.83 -16.51
C VAL A 40 3.67 -11.39 -15.25
N PHE A 41 3.36 -10.18 -14.78
CA PHE A 41 3.86 -9.65 -13.52
C PHE A 41 3.47 -10.53 -12.31
N GLY A 42 2.20 -10.96 -12.24
CA GLY A 42 1.70 -11.87 -11.21
C GLY A 42 2.49 -13.19 -11.15
N GLN A 43 2.76 -13.79 -12.31
CA GLN A 43 3.56 -15.01 -12.38
C GLN A 43 5.01 -14.77 -11.94
N ARG A 44 5.61 -13.65 -12.36
CA ARG A 44 6.99 -13.29 -11.98
C ARG A 44 7.13 -13.14 -10.47
N ILE A 45 6.23 -12.40 -9.84
CA ILE A 45 6.29 -12.18 -8.40
C ILE A 45 6.03 -13.48 -7.63
N TYR A 46 5.16 -14.35 -8.12
CA TYR A 46 4.93 -15.68 -7.55
C TYR A 46 6.20 -16.55 -7.58
N GLN A 47 6.91 -16.61 -8.72
CA GLN A 47 8.16 -17.35 -8.83
C GLN A 47 9.23 -16.81 -7.87
N GLU A 48 9.33 -15.49 -7.75
CA GLU A 48 10.27 -14.88 -6.82
C GLU A 48 9.90 -15.18 -5.36
N ALA A 49 8.61 -15.20 -5.02
CA ALA A 49 8.14 -15.57 -3.68
C ALA A 49 8.46 -17.05 -3.38
N LEU A 50 8.27 -17.95 -4.34
CA LEU A 50 8.69 -19.35 -4.22
C LEU A 50 10.19 -19.47 -3.99
N ARG A 51 11.01 -18.74 -4.76
CA ARG A 51 12.48 -18.71 -4.62
C ARG A 51 12.91 -18.22 -3.23
N ARG A 52 12.17 -17.26 -2.65
CA ARG A 52 12.36 -16.75 -1.29
C ARG A 52 11.79 -17.65 -0.19
N GLY A 53 11.20 -18.79 -0.55
CA GLY A 53 10.80 -19.81 0.40
C GLY A 53 9.35 -19.70 0.88
N MET A 54 8.47 -19.05 0.12
CA MET A 54 7.05 -18.90 0.46
C MET A 54 6.36 -20.21 0.87
N ARG A 55 6.73 -21.36 0.27
CA ARG A 55 6.16 -22.68 0.65
C ARG A 55 6.40 -23.07 2.11
N ARG A 56 7.40 -22.46 2.77
CA ARG A 56 7.73 -22.69 4.18
C ARG A 56 7.17 -21.60 5.09
N ALA A 57 6.56 -20.56 4.53
CA ALA A 57 5.99 -19.48 5.30
C ALA A 57 4.71 -19.97 6.01
N LYS A 58 4.57 -19.58 7.28
CA LYS A 58 3.33 -19.86 8.04
C LYS A 58 2.16 -19.02 7.53
N GLU A 59 2.46 -17.80 7.10
CA GLU A 59 1.50 -16.83 6.61
C GLU A 59 2.12 -16.09 5.43
N VAL A 60 1.29 -15.77 4.43
CA VAL A 60 1.66 -14.94 3.29
C VAL A 60 0.86 -13.65 3.38
N CYS A 61 1.54 -12.51 3.25
CA CYS A 61 0.91 -11.19 3.26
C CYS A 61 1.19 -10.48 1.93
N VAL A 62 0.17 -9.84 1.37
CA VAL A 62 0.29 -8.95 0.21
C VAL A 62 -0.05 -7.53 0.64
N LEU A 63 0.92 -6.63 0.50
CA LEU A 63 0.75 -5.19 0.73
C LEU A 63 0.57 -4.48 -0.61
N GLY A 64 -0.46 -3.63 -0.72
CA GLY A 64 -0.77 -2.90 -1.95
C GLY A 64 -1.48 -1.57 -1.69
N ASP A 65 -1.57 -0.73 -2.71
CA ASP A 65 -2.16 0.61 -2.63
C ASP A 65 -3.70 0.63 -2.59
N GLY A 66 -4.36 -0.54 -2.77
CA GLY A 66 -5.82 -0.63 -2.85
C GLY A 66 -6.38 -0.75 -4.27
N ALA A 67 -5.52 -0.77 -5.30
CA ALA A 67 -5.93 -1.00 -6.67
C ALA A 67 -6.41 -2.44 -6.90
N ILE A 68 -7.56 -2.58 -7.59
CA ILE A 68 -8.24 -3.88 -7.78
C ILE A 68 -7.36 -4.94 -8.44
N TRP A 69 -6.48 -4.53 -9.37
CA TRP A 69 -5.60 -5.46 -10.08
C TRP A 69 -4.57 -6.11 -9.15
N ILE A 70 -4.15 -5.44 -8.06
CA ILE A 70 -3.25 -6.03 -7.06
C ILE A 70 -3.97 -7.14 -6.32
N TRP A 71 -5.23 -6.92 -5.95
CA TRP A 71 -6.04 -7.91 -5.25
C TRP A 71 -6.38 -9.11 -6.13
N ASN A 72 -6.63 -8.89 -7.43
CA ASN A 72 -6.78 -9.99 -8.37
C ASN A 72 -5.51 -10.86 -8.42
N ILE A 73 -4.32 -10.25 -8.50
CA ILE A 73 -3.05 -11.00 -8.46
C ILE A 73 -2.89 -11.72 -7.11
N ALA A 74 -3.24 -11.08 -6.00
CA ALA A 74 -3.18 -11.69 -4.67
C ALA A 74 -4.08 -12.93 -4.60
N ASP A 75 -5.31 -12.83 -5.09
CA ASP A 75 -6.28 -13.93 -5.08
C ASP A 75 -5.86 -15.07 -6.03
N GLU A 76 -5.32 -14.74 -7.21
CA GLU A 76 -4.88 -15.72 -8.22
C GLU A 76 -3.58 -16.42 -7.87
N GLN A 77 -2.56 -15.67 -7.44
CA GLN A 77 -1.19 -16.17 -7.26
C GLN A 77 -0.89 -16.54 -5.80
N PHE A 78 -1.57 -15.91 -4.85
CA PHE A 78 -1.29 -16.04 -3.41
C PHE A 78 -2.56 -16.41 -2.65
N TYR A 79 -3.27 -17.44 -3.13
CA TYR A 79 -4.53 -17.88 -2.54
C TYR A 79 -4.45 -18.02 -1.01
N GLY A 80 -5.37 -17.35 -0.30
CA GLY A 80 -5.42 -17.33 1.16
C GLY A 80 -4.45 -16.34 1.83
N ALA A 81 -3.72 -15.54 1.07
CA ALA A 81 -2.86 -14.50 1.63
C ALA A 81 -3.67 -13.41 2.35
N ILE A 82 -3.06 -12.86 3.40
CA ILE A 82 -3.59 -11.71 4.12
C ILE A 82 -3.32 -10.48 3.26
N GLN A 83 -4.38 -9.85 2.77
CA GLN A 83 -4.29 -8.65 1.95
C GLN A 83 -4.38 -7.41 2.86
N ILE A 84 -3.39 -6.54 2.77
CA ILE A 84 -3.30 -5.34 3.61
C ILE A 84 -3.11 -4.14 2.68
N VAL A 85 -3.97 -3.13 2.82
CA VAL A 85 -3.75 -1.85 2.15
C VAL A 85 -2.62 -1.14 2.87
N ASP A 86 -1.66 -0.66 2.10
CA ASP A 86 -0.57 0.16 2.60
C ASP A 86 -1.11 1.40 3.35
N LEU A 87 -0.73 1.53 4.61
CA LEU A 87 -1.23 2.59 5.49
C LEU A 87 -0.87 4.00 4.98
N PHE A 88 0.26 4.18 4.30
CA PHE A 88 0.60 5.49 3.74
C PHE A 88 -0.38 5.85 2.63
N HIS A 89 -0.63 4.94 1.69
CA HIS A 89 -1.58 5.16 0.59
C HIS A 89 -3.00 5.38 1.12
N ALA A 90 -3.46 4.56 2.08
CA ALA A 90 -4.78 4.75 2.69
C ALA A 90 -4.97 6.14 3.33
N ARG A 91 -3.89 6.74 3.87
CA ARG A 91 -3.92 8.10 4.44
C ARG A 91 -4.04 9.19 3.38
N GLU A 92 -3.53 8.97 2.17
CA GLU A 92 -3.66 9.94 1.06
C GLU A 92 -5.13 10.15 0.68
N HIS A 93 -5.96 9.10 0.75
CA HIS A 93 -7.38 9.15 0.41
C HIS A 93 -8.17 10.12 1.29
N TYR A 94 -8.11 10.00 2.63
CA TYR A 94 -8.78 10.98 3.50
C TYR A 94 -8.10 12.35 3.42
N TRP A 95 -6.79 12.42 3.19
CA TRP A 95 -6.09 13.69 3.06
C TRP A 95 -6.57 14.49 1.84
N ASN A 96 -6.91 13.81 0.74
CA ASN A 96 -7.51 14.44 -0.44
C ASN A 96 -8.90 15.03 -0.14
N VAL A 97 -9.73 14.32 0.64
CA VAL A 97 -11.02 14.85 1.14
C VAL A 97 -10.80 16.08 2.00
N GLY A 98 -9.90 15.99 2.98
CA GLY A 98 -9.58 17.09 3.89
C GLY A 98 -9.15 18.34 3.11
N LYS A 99 -8.22 18.20 2.15
CA LYS A 99 -7.75 19.31 1.31
C LYS A 99 -8.86 19.94 0.48
N ALA A 100 -9.76 19.13 -0.08
CA ALA A 100 -10.88 19.64 -0.86
C ALA A 100 -11.86 20.44 0.01
N TYR A 101 -12.16 19.94 1.21
CA TYR A 101 -13.18 20.50 2.09
C TYR A 101 -12.67 21.68 2.95
N PHE A 102 -11.45 21.60 3.47
CA PHE A 102 -10.85 22.61 4.35
C PHE A 102 -9.79 23.48 3.66
N SER A 103 -9.86 23.64 2.34
CA SER A 103 -8.84 24.35 1.54
C SER A 103 -8.44 25.73 2.08
N GLN A 104 -9.39 26.46 2.68
CA GLN A 104 -9.18 27.81 3.23
C GLN A 104 -8.88 27.84 4.74
N ASN A 105 -8.92 26.69 5.44
CA ASN A 105 -8.72 26.63 6.89
C ASN A 105 -7.77 25.49 7.27
N LYS A 106 -6.47 25.83 7.33
CA LYS A 106 -5.38 24.87 7.61
C LYS A 106 -5.49 24.23 9.00
N ASP A 107 -5.98 24.96 9.99
CA ASP A 107 -6.10 24.45 11.36
C ASP A 107 -7.19 23.38 11.44
N LYS A 108 -8.36 23.63 10.81
CA LYS A 108 -9.43 22.63 10.69
C LYS A 108 -9.01 21.43 9.85
N LEU A 109 -8.26 21.66 8.77
CA LEU A 109 -7.67 20.58 7.96
C LEU A 109 -6.79 19.66 8.84
N HIS A 110 -5.85 20.24 9.58
CA HIS A 110 -4.94 19.49 10.43
C HIS A 110 -5.69 18.71 11.52
N LEU A 111 -6.61 19.36 12.24
CA LEU A 111 -7.41 18.70 13.28
C LEU A 111 -8.21 17.51 12.72
N TRP A 112 -8.95 17.73 11.63
CA TRP A 112 -9.78 16.70 11.02
C TRP A 112 -8.92 15.54 10.50
N THR A 113 -7.79 15.82 9.82
CA THR A 113 -6.91 14.76 9.30
C THR A 113 -6.20 13.96 10.39
N GLU A 114 -5.88 14.59 11.53
CA GLU A 114 -5.31 13.88 12.69
C GLU A 114 -6.33 12.96 13.37
N GLU A 115 -7.61 13.32 13.39
CA GLU A 115 -8.67 12.41 13.86
C GLU A 115 -8.81 11.19 12.95
N ARG A 116 -8.89 11.40 11.63
CA ARG A 116 -8.95 10.31 10.64
C ARG A 116 -7.72 9.41 10.71
N ARG A 117 -6.54 9.99 10.97
CA ARG A 117 -5.31 9.22 11.19
C ARG A 117 -5.43 8.25 12.36
N LYS A 118 -5.96 8.70 13.50
CA LYS A 118 -6.15 7.87 14.70
C LYS A 118 -7.17 6.76 14.46
N GLU A 119 -8.31 7.10 13.86
CA GLU A 119 -9.35 6.12 13.49
C GLU A 119 -8.81 5.04 12.56
N LEU A 120 -8.10 5.45 11.52
CA LEU A 120 -7.49 4.52 10.58
C LEU A 120 -6.40 3.69 11.28
N ASP A 121 -5.51 4.30 12.07
CA ASP A 121 -4.49 3.57 12.83
C ASP A 121 -5.10 2.50 13.76
N ASP A 122 -6.29 2.75 14.30
CA ASP A 122 -7.03 1.82 15.15
C ASP A 122 -7.88 0.81 14.38
N GLY A 123 -7.91 0.90 13.04
CA GLY A 123 -8.70 0.03 12.15
C GLY A 123 -10.20 0.35 12.12
N ARG A 124 -10.61 1.53 12.59
CA ARG A 124 -11.99 2.04 12.56
C ARG A 124 -12.28 2.76 11.25
N VAL A 125 -12.26 2.00 10.16
CA VAL A 125 -12.45 2.51 8.79
C VAL A 125 -13.86 3.10 8.61
N GLU A 126 -14.84 2.52 9.30
CA GLU A 126 -16.23 2.99 9.35
C GLU A 126 -16.33 4.45 9.81
N ASP A 127 -15.57 4.83 10.85
CA ASP A 127 -15.57 6.19 11.38
C ASP A 127 -15.02 7.18 10.33
N VAL A 128 -13.95 6.78 9.63
CA VAL A 128 -13.38 7.56 8.52
C VAL A 128 -14.41 7.75 7.40
N ILE A 129 -15.11 6.69 7.01
CA ILE A 129 -16.17 6.74 5.98
C ILE A 129 -17.28 7.69 6.41
N ASN A 130 -17.74 7.60 7.66
CA ASN A 130 -18.81 8.46 8.18
C ASN A 130 -18.39 9.94 8.19
N ALA A 131 -17.17 10.24 8.60
CA ALA A 131 -16.62 11.60 8.55
C ALA A 131 -16.54 12.16 7.11
N ILE A 132 -16.20 11.33 6.12
CA ILE A 132 -16.21 11.75 4.71
C ILE A 132 -17.65 12.00 4.23
N LYS A 133 -18.61 11.16 4.63
CA LYS A 133 -20.04 11.35 4.32
C LYS A 133 -20.57 12.67 4.90
N GLU A 134 -20.19 13.02 6.12
CA GLU A 134 -20.53 14.32 6.72
C GLU A 134 -20.03 15.50 5.89
N CYS A 135 -18.78 15.46 5.42
CA CYS A 135 -18.24 16.50 4.52
C CYS A 135 -19.04 16.59 3.20
N SER A 136 -19.46 15.45 2.63
CA SER A 136 -20.20 15.41 1.37
C SER A 136 -21.63 15.98 1.45
N SER A 137 -22.18 16.10 2.67
CA SER A 137 -23.55 16.61 2.89
C SER A 137 -23.66 18.14 2.75
N GLN A 138 -22.54 18.87 2.66
CA GLN A 138 -22.55 20.32 2.51
C GLN A 138 -22.78 20.78 1.06
N SER A 139 -23.52 21.88 0.90
CA SER A 139 -23.87 22.46 -0.40
C SER A 139 -22.65 23.01 -1.14
N GLY A 140 -22.56 22.76 -2.45
CA GLY A 140 -21.53 23.31 -3.34
C GLY A 140 -20.24 22.49 -3.45
N CYS A 141 -20.20 21.28 -2.88
CA CYS A 141 -19.06 20.38 -2.99
C CYS A 141 -19.11 19.54 -4.27
N ASP A 142 -17.94 19.25 -4.86
CA ASP A 142 -17.82 18.24 -5.92
C ASP A 142 -18.01 16.85 -5.32
N LYS A 143 -19.22 16.31 -5.46
CA LYS A 143 -19.61 15.00 -4.92
C LYS A 143 -18.74 13.85 -5.45
N SER A 144 -18.16 13.98 -6.65
CA SER A 144 -17.41 12.91 -7.29
C SER A 144 -16.16 12.51 -6.51
N ILE A 145 -15.48 13.48 -5.87
CA ILE A 145 -14.32 13.22 -5.02
C ILE A 145 -14.77 12.38 -3.82
N TYR A 146 -15.80 12.83 -3.09
CA TYR A 146 -16.27 12.13 -1.88
C TYR A 146 -16.76 10.72 -2.20
N GLU A 147 -17.54 10.54 -3.26
CA GLU A 147 -18.03 9.23 -3.69
C GLU A 147 -16.89 8.27 -4.04
N ARG A 148 -15.85 8.77 -4.72
CA ARG A 148 -14.65 7.99 -5.04
C ARG A 148 -13.90 7.57 -3.77
N GLU A 149 -13.64 8.51 -2.86
CA GLU A 149 -12.90 8.23 -1.62
C GLU A 149 -13.69 7.29 -0.68
N ILE A 150 -15.00 7.49 -0.53
CA ILE A 150 -15.89 6.57 0.21
C ILE A 150 -15.82 5.18 -0.42
N GLY A 151 -15.96 5.09 -1.75
CA GLY A 151 -15.89 3.83 -2.48
C GLY A 151 -14.57 3.11 -2.30
N TYR A 152 -13.44 3.83 -2.18
CA TYR A 152 -12.14 3.25 -1.89
C TYR A 152 -12.09 2.60 -0.50
N PHE A 153 -12.54 3.30 0.55
CA PHE A 153 -12.55 2.78 1.90
C PHE A 153 -13.53 1.60 2.07
N GLU A 154 -14.74 1.69 1.50
CA GLU A 154 -15.73 0.60 1.56
C GLU A 154 -15.19 -0.68 0.90
N LYS A 155 -14.57 -0.57 -0.28
CA LYS A 155 -14.00 -1.74 -1.01
C LYS A 155 -12.82 -2.39 -0.29
N ASN A 156 -12.06 -1.61 0.48
CA ASN A 156 -10.81 -2.05 1.10
C ASN A 156 -10.87 -2.18 2.62
N LYS A 157 -12.05 -2.03 3.21
CA LYS A 157 -12.31 -1.96 4.65
C LYS A 157 -11.65 -3.07 5.45
N GLU A 158 -11.82 -4.32 5.03
CA GLU A 158 -11.24 -5.47 5.73
C GLU A 158 -9.72 -5.58 5.55
N ARG A 159 -9.18 -4.97 4.49
CA ARG A 159 -7.73 -4.84 4.23
C ARG A 159 -7.09 -3.69 5.02
N MET A 160 -7.87 -2.93 5.79
CA MET A 160 -7.45 -1.77 6.57
C MET A 160 -7.65 -1.99 8.09
N ARG A 161 -7.75 -3.23 8.55
CA ARG A 161 -7.86 -3.59 9.98
C ARG A 161 -6.50 -3.49 10.69
N TYR A 162 -5.91 -2.29 10.69
CA TYR A 162 -4.52 -2.04 11.10
C TYR A 162 -4.22 -2.44 12.54
N ALA A 163 -5.12 -2.19 13.50
CA ALA A 163 -4.93 -2.64 14.88
C ALA A 163 -4.87 -4.17 14.98
N HIS A 164 -5.65 -4.90 14.19
CA HIS A 164 -5.62 -6.36 14.13
C HIS A 164 -4.29 -6.85 13.52
N PHE A 165 -3.84 -6.27 12.41
CA PHE A 165 -2.57 -6.64 11.77
C PHE A 165 -1.36 -6.34 12.68
N ARG A 166 -1.35 -5.20 13.38
CA ARG A 166 -0.31 -4.87 14.35
C ARG A 166 -0.25 -5.85 15.52
N LYS A 167 -1.41 -6.28 16.05
CA LYS A 167 -1.46 -7.30 17.12
C LYS A 167 -0.87 -8.65 16.68
N ARG A 168 -0.95 -8.96 15.39
CA ARG A 168 -0.32 -10.15 14.79
C ARG A 168 1.15 -9.92 14.41
N GLY A 169 1.68 -8.73 14.66
CA GLY A 169 3.06 -8.39 14.32
C GLY A 169 3.30 -8.32 12.81
N LEU A 170 2.31 -7.95 12.00
CA LEU A 170 2.44 -7.86 10.55
C LEU A 170 2.87 -6.45 10.09
N PHE A 171 3.57 -6.38 8.97
CA PHE A 171 3.78 -5.12 8.27
C PHE A 171 2.46 -4.56 7.74
N ILE A 172 2.24 -3.26 7.95
CA ILE A 172 1.04 -2.54 7.50
C ILE A 172 1.37 -1.41 6.51
N GLY A 173 2.64 -1.27 6.16
CA GLY A 173 3.13 -0.25 5.25
C GLY A 173 4.46 -0.69 4.63
N SER A 174 4.67 -0.27 3.41
CA SER A 174 5.77 -0.64 2.52
C SER A 174 7.03 0.20 2.74
N GLY A 175 7.05 1.12 3.71
CA GLY A 175 8.20 2.01 3.96
C GLY A 175 9.53 1.28 4.17
N VAL A 176 9.52 0.04 4.69
CA VAL A 176 10.71 -0.82 4.80
C VAL A 176 11.29 -1.20 3.43
N LEU A 177 10.43 -1.36 2.43
CA LEU A 177 10.81 -1.62 1.04
C LEU A 177 11.19 -0.34 0.30
N GLU A 178 10.56 0.80 0.59
CA GLU A 178 10.88 2.08 -0.05
C GLU A 178 12.26 2.61 0.34
N ALA A 179 12.68 2.40 1.59
CA ALA A 179 14.04 2.72 2.02
C ALA A 179 15.06 1.88 1.23
N GLY A 180 14.82 0.56 1.11
CA GLY A 180 15.68 -0.34 0.34
C GLY A 180 15.64 -0.08 -1.17
N CYS A 181 14.49 0.27 -1.74
CA CYS A 181 14.33 0.57 -3.16
C CYS A 181 15.05 1.89 -3.51
N ARG A 182 14.94 2.92 -2.67
CA ARG A 182 15.72 4.17 -2.86
C ARG A 182 17.23 3.91 -2.83
N THR A 183 17.71 3.04 -1.94
CA THR A 183 19.13 2.73 -1.85
C THR A 183 19.62 1.80 -2.97
N VAL A 184 18.88 0.73 -3.31
CA VAL A 184 19.34 -0.31 -4.24
C VAL A 184 18.93 -0.04 -5.68
N VAL A 185 17.71 0.45 -5.90
CA VAL A 185 17.14 0.69 -7.24
C VAL A 185 17.35 2.14 -7.66
N GLY A 186 17.24 3.09 -6.74
CA GLY A 186 17.57 4.50 -6.98
C GLY A 186 19.02 4.70 -7.44
N GLN A 187 19.96 3.93 -6.87
CA GLN A 187 21.37 3.94 -7.30
C GLN A 187 21.61 3.33 -8.69
N ARG A 188 20.75 2.42 -9.16
CA ARG A 188 20.93 1.69 -10.44
C ARG A 188 20.11 2.27 -11.59
N LEU A 189 18.96 2.89 -11.32
CA LEU A 189 17.99 3.32 -12.34
C LEU A 189 17.66 4.82 -12.32
N LYS A 190 18.10 5.57 -11.29
CA LYS A 190 17.82 7.02 -11.15
C LYS A 190 19.08 7.86 -10.96
N GLN A 191 20.17 7.52 -11.65
CA GLN A 191 21.29 8.45 -11.79
C GLN A 191 20.99 9.46 -12.91
N SER A 192 21.29 10.74 -12.67
CA SER A 192 21.13 11.83 -13.62
C SER A 192 21.92 11.56 -14.92
N GLY A 193 21.23 11.55 -16.06
CA GLY A 193 21.84 11.39 -17.39
C GLY A 193 21.52 10.07 -18.12
N MET A 194 20.80 9.14 -17.49
CA MET A 194 20.49 7.85 -18.11
C MET A 194 19.26 7.94 -19.04
N HIS A 195 19.51 7.84 -20.35
CA HIS A 195 18.48 7.60 -21.37
C HIS A 195 18.43 6.10 -21.66
N TRP A 196 17.31 5.46 -21.31
CA TRP A 196 17.12 4.03 -21.56
C TRP A 196 16.33 3.82 -22.85
N THR A 197 16.99 3.30 -23.88
CA THR A 197 16.34 2.70 -25.04
C THR A 197 16.14 1.20 -24.80
N VAL A 198 15.03 0.67 -25.33
CA VAL A 198 14.46 -0.66 -25.06
C VAL A 198 15.40 -1.85 -25.33
N ALA A 199 16.56 -1.63 -25.96
CA ALA A 199 17.50 -2.68 -26.34
C ALA A 199 18.52 -3.09 -25.26
N ALA A 200 18.58 -2.43 -24.10
CA ALA A 200 19.64 -2.65 -23.12
C ALA A 200 19.17 -3.26 -21.79
N LEU A 201 18.33 -4.30 -21.85
CA LEU A 201 18.04 -5.17 -20.70
C LEU A 201 18.36 -6.64 -21.06
N PHE A 202 19.65 -6.97 -21.02
CA PHE A 202 20.18 -8.32 -20.81
C PHE A 202 21.40 -8.22 -19.88
#